data_AF-A0A524EHK8-F1
#
_entry.id   AF-A0A524EHK8-F1
#
_cell.length_a   1.000
_cell.length_b   1.000
_cell.length_c   1.000
_cell.angle_alpha   90.00
_cell.angle_beta   90.00
_cell.angle_gamma   90.00
#
_symmetry.space_group_name_H-M   'P 1'
#
loop_
_entity.id
_entity.type
_entity.pdbx_description
1 polymer ?
#
loop_
_entity_poly.entity_id
_entity_poly.type
_entity_poly.pdbx_seq_one_letter_code
_entity_poly.pdbx_strand_id
1 'polypeptide(L)'
;KEFKFNIVGIHAELVTTPHVTLKAVQNVIHNGSKFIDGLYIILDEEANKDELIEKIYDIDNIEVIFDAEEMNEKAIEFIDNFAVVLQVIVFYTLLVSFFIVFYNSIMNIYDNNHEYGILRSLGYSKRKIFQFILFQNLLQGVLPILFALIFTYPLTFVMGQIYAEDFALEIIIGIPAILMITIAPLILYLLGSIIGLRTVYKQNLYEQVQTRFVG
;
A
#
# COMPACT_ATOMS: atom_id res chain seq x y z
N LYS A 1 -31.76 30.92 -20.42
CA LYS A 1 -32.50 30.06 -21.37
C LYS A 1 -32.63 28.69 -20.72
N GLU A 2 -33.85 28.19 -20.52
CA GLU A 2 -34.06 26.82 -20.08
C GLU A 2 -33.87 25.88 -21.28
N PHE A 3 -32.99 24.90 -21.16
CA PHE A 3 -32.73 23.92 -22.20
C PHE A 3 -33.43 22.61 -21.84
N LYS A 4 -34.34 22.15 -22.69
CA LYS A 4 -35.04 20.87 -22.54
C LYS A 4 -34.30 19.80 -23.32
N PHE A 5 -33.86 18.75 -22.64
CA PHE A 5 -33.20 17.59 -23.26
C PHE A 5 -34.16 16.39 -23.24
N ASN A 6 -34.16 15.61 -24.32
CA ASN A 6 -34.89 14.36 -24.40
C ASN A 6 -33.88 13.21 -24.26
N ILE A 7 -34.08 12.31 -23.30
CA ILE A 7 -33.18 11.19 -23.06
C ILE A 7 -33.49 10.11 -24.09
N VAL A 8 -32.54 9.81 -24.98
CA VAL A 8 -32.73 8.89 -26.11
C VAL A 8 -32.22 7.48 -25.81
N GLY A 9 -31.33 7.31 -24.82
CA GLY A 9 -30.81 6.01 -24.40
C GLY A 9 -29.85 6.12 -23.22
N ILE A 10 -29.59 4.97 -22.58
CA ILE A 10 -28.62 4.81 -21.50
C ILE A 10 -27.56 3.84 -22.02
N HIS A 11 -26.29 4.21 -21.91
CA HIS A 11 -25.14 3.40 -22.29
C HIS A 11 -24.33 3.08 -21.03
N ALA A 12 -23.68 1.92 -21.00
CA ALA A 12 -22.77 1.55 -19.92
C ALA A 12 -21.34 1.86 -20.38
N GLU A 13 -20.79 2.99 -19.92
CA GLU A 13 -19.38 3.36 -20.13
C GLU A 13 -18.72 3.67 -18.78
N LEU A 14 -17.39 3.61 -18.75
CA LEU A 14 -16.55 3.81 -17.56
C LEU A 14 -16.74 5.19 -16.89
N VAL A 15 -17.22 6.20 -17.60
CA VAL A 15 -17.40 7.56 -17.07
C VAL A 15 -18.82 8.04 -17.36
N THR A 16 -19.53 8.48 -16.33
CA THR A 16 -20.89 9.03 -16.40
C THR A 16 -20.90 10.42 -17.05
N THR A 17 -20.58 10.49 -18.34
CA THR A 17 -20.70 11.73 -19.10
C THR A 17 -21.95 11.70 -19.99
N PRO A 18 -22.82 12.72 -19.93
CA PRO A 18 -23.97 12.79 -20.81
C PRO A 18 -23.53 13.11 -22.24
N HIS A 19 -23.78 12.19 -23.17
CA HIS A 19 -23.50 12.39 -24.59
C HIS A 19 -24.65 13.13 -25.28
N VAL A 20 -24.31 14.11 -26.12
CA VAL A 20 -25.27 14.88 -26.90
C VAL A 20 -24.81 14.90 -28.36
N THR A 21 -25.74 14.86 -29.31
CA THR A 21 -25.39 14.93 -30.74
C THR A 21 -24.63 16.21 -31.06
N LEU A 22 -23.58 16.12 -31.89
CA LEU A 22 -22.78 17.26 -32.35
C LEU A 22 -23.63 18.44 -32.83
N LYS A 23 -24.71 18.18 -33.59
CA LYS A 23 -25.64 19.22 -34.08
C LYS A 23 -26.34 19.98 -32.95
N ALA A 24 -26.70 19.30 -31.87
CA ALA A 24 -27.35 19.93 -30.72
C ALA A 24 -26.34 20.77 -29.93
N VAL A 25 -25.11 20.29 -29.76
CA VAL A 25 -24.01 21.04 -29.13
C VAL A 25 -23.67 22.31 -29.94
N GLN A 26 -23.52 22.19 -31.26
CA GLN A 26 -23.23 23.31 -32.14
C GLN A 26 -24.31 24.41 -32.10
N ASN A 27 -25.58 24.02 -32.02
CA ASN A 27 -26.70 24.97 -31.95
C ASN A 27 -26.84 25.64 -30.57
N VAL A 28 -26.48 24.95 -29.49
CA VAL A 28 -26.69 25.42 -28.11
C VAL A 28 -25.48 26.17 -27.55
N ILE A 29 -24.27 25.62 -27.75
CA ILE A 29 -23.02 26.14 -27.17
C ILE A 29 -22.33 27.08 -28.15
N HIS A 30 -22.22 26.64 -29.42
CA HIS A 30 -21.50 27.39 -30.46
C HIS A 30 -22.40 28.36 -31.25
N ASN A 31 -23.62 28.66 -30.76
CA ASN A 31 -24.57 29.59 -31.40
C ASN A 31 -24.82 29.31 -32.91
N GLY A 32 -24.81 28.05 -33.32
CA GLY A 32 -25.03 27.63 -34.71
C GLY A 32 -23.79 27.71 -35.61
N SER A 33 -22.62 28.01 -35.06
CA SER A 33 -21.35 27.90 -35.79
C SER A 33 -20.88 26.43 -35.86
N LYS A 34 -20.24 26.08 -36.99
CA LYS A 34 -19.80 24.71 -37.31
C LYS A 34 -18.43 24.37 -36.69
N PHE A 35 -18.15 24.83 -35.48
CA PHE A 35 -16.93 24.45 -34.78
C PHE A 35 -17.02 23.02 -34.26
N ILE A 36 -15.88 22.33 -34.24
CA ILE A 36 -15.71 20.98 -33.71
C ILE A 36 -14.62 21.07 -32.64
N ASP A 37 -14.95 20.69 -31.42
CA ASP A 37 -14.05 20.82 -30.27
C ASP A 37 -13.00 19.69 -30.21
N GLY A 38 -13.30 18.54 -30.83
CA GLY A 38 -12.39 17.40 -30.87
C GLY A 38 -12.83 16.33 -31.87
N LEU A 39 -11.86 15.63 -32.44
CA LEU A 39 -12.07 14.51 -33.34
C LEU A 39 -11.32 13.29 -32.79
N TYR A 40 -12.04 12.19 -32.59
CA TYR A 40 -11.43 10.90 -32.26
C TYR A 40 -11.19 10.13 -33.55
N ILE A 41 -9.95 9.74 -33.79
CA ILE A 41 -9.56 8.92 -34.93
C ILE A 41 -9.14 7.56 -34.38
N ILE A 42 -9.79 6.51 -34.86
CA ILE A 42 -9.43 5.12 -34.54
C ILE A 42 -8.67 4.59 -35.75
N LEU A 43 -7.43 4.18 -35.52
CA LEU A 43 -6.57 3.56 -36.54
C LEU A 43 -6.82 2.05 -36.57
N ASP A 44 -6.81 1.46 -37.77
CA ASP A 44 -6.72 0.01 -37.92
C ASP A 44 -5.30 -0.48 -37.55
N GLU A 45 -5.17 -1.72 -37.08
CA GLU A 45 -3.90 -2.29 -36.55
C GLU A 45 -2.72 -2.24 -37.54
N GLU A 46 -2.96 -2.15 -38.84
CA GLU A 46 -1.93 -2.09 -39.89
C GLU A 46 -1.53 -0.66 -40.30
N ALA A 47 -2.20 0.37 -39.78
CA ALA A 47 -1.96 1.76 -40.19
C ALA A 47 -0.75 2.39 -39.46
N ASN A 48 0.08 3.13 -40.21
CA ASN A 48 1.23 3.82 -39.64
C ASN A 48 0.79 5.13 -38.94
N LYS A 49 0.82 5.08 -37.60
CA LYS A 49 0.41 6.17 -36.71
C LYS A 49 1.28 7.42 -36.84
N ASP A 50 2.60 7.27 -36.93
CA ASP A 50 3.54 8.40 -36.98
C ASP A 50 3.35 9.23 -38.26
N GLU A 51 3.13 8.54 -39.39
CA GLU A 51 2.86 9.18 -40.68
C GLU A 51 1.51 9.94 -40.67
N LEU A 52 0.52 9.43 -39.93
CA LEU A 52 -0.77 10.11 -39.79
C LEU A 52 -0.65 11.35 -38.90
N ILE A 53 0.06 11.25 -37.78
CA ILE A 53 0.29 12.38 -36.87
C ILE A 53 1.01 13.52 -37.60
N GLU A 54 2.03 13.21 -38.40
CA GLU A 54 2.77 14.18 -39.22
C GLU A 54 1.84 14.90 -40.22
N LYS A 55 0.97 14.15 -40.91
CA LYS A 55 -0.03 14.73 -41.84
C LYS A 55 -1.09 15.57 -41.15
N ILE A 56 -1.44 15.25 -39.92
CA ILE A 56 -2.42 16.01 -39.12
C ILE A 56 -1.79 17.30 -38.62
N TYR A 57 -0.52 17.30 -38.22
CA TYR A 57 0.19 18.53 -37.82
C TYR A 57 0.33 19.56 -38.94
N ASP A 58 0.29 19.13 -40.20
CA ASP A 58 0.36 20.02 -41.38
C ASP A 58 -0.99 20.70 -41.71
N ILE A 59 -2.07 20.33 -41.02
CA ILE A 59 -3.40 20.94 -41.20
C ILE A 59 -3.50 22.17 -40.28
N ASP A 60 -3.67 23.35 -40.87
CA ASP A 60 -3.99 24.58 -40.13
C ASP A 60 -5.26 24.41 -39.26
N ASN A 61 -5.24 24.95 -38.04
CA ASN A 61 -6.29 24.90 -37.00
C ASN A 61 -6.34 23.65 -36.09
N ILE A 62 -5.25 22.90 -35.93
CA ILE A 62 -5.13 21.85 -34.91
C ILE A 62 -4.19 22.32 -33.79
N GLU A 63 -4.71 22.44 -32.58
CA GLU A 63 -3.97 22.98 -31.43
C GLU A 63 -3.28 21.89 -30.61
N VAL A 64 -3.91 20.72 -30.43
CA VAL A 64 -3.39 19.61 -29.62
C VAL A 64 -3.82 18.27 -30.21
N ILE A 65 -2.88 17.32 -30.26
CA ILE A 65 -3.14 15.91 -30.59
C ILE A 65 -2.97 15.10 -29.31
N PHE A 66 -3.99 14.32 -28.95
CA PHE A 66 -3.94 13.41 -27.82
C PHE A 66 -3.79 11.98 -28.32
N ASP A 67 -2.65 11.38 -28.03
CA ASP A 67 -2.37 9.99 -28.34
C ASP A 67 -2.76 9.10 -27.14
N ALA A 68 -3.75 8.24 -27.33
CA ALA A 68 -4.24 7.35 -26.29
C ALA A 68 -3.18 6.34 -25.82
N GLU A 69 -2.25 5.93 -26.67
CA GLU A 69 -1.19 4.99 -26.32
C GLU A 69 -0.11 5.69 -25.47
N GLU A 70 0.33 6.88 -25.90
CA GLU A 70 1.27 7.69 -25.12
C GLU A 70 0.67 8.08 -23.76
N MET A 71 -0.63 8.40 -23.72
CA MET A 71 -1.35 8.67 -22.47
C MET A 71 -1.38 7.44 -21.56
N ASN A 72 -1.62 6.25 -22.10
CA ASN A 72 -1.58 5.01 -21.34
C ASN A 72 -0.17 4.69 -20.83
N GLU A 73 0.87 4.86 -21.64
CA GLU A 73 2.26 4.68 -21.22
C GLU A 73 2.62 5.62 -20.07
N LYS A 74 2.29 6.92 -20.18
CA LYS A 74 2.51 7.89 -19.10
C LYS A 74 1.71 7.56 -17.85
N ALA A 75 0.49 7.04 -17.99
CA ALA A 75 -0.32 6.61 -16.86
C ALA A 75 0.30 5.38 -16.15
N ILE A 76 0.80 4.40 -16.90
CA ILE A 76 1.50 3.23 -16.36
C ILE A 76 2.79 3.67 -15.68
N GLU A 77 3.58 4.54 -16.30
CA GLU A 77 4.81 5.08 -15.71
C GLU A 77 4.53 5.84 -14.39
N PHE A 78 3.43 6.61 -14.35
CA PHE A 78 2.99 7.27 -13.12
C PHE A 78 2.65 6.26 -12.02
N ILE A 79 1.91 5.19 -12.34
CA ILE A 79 1.56 4.11 -11.41
C ILE A 79 2.82 3.41 -10.90
N ASP A 80 3.77 3.09 -11.78
CA ASP A 80 5.02 2.43 -11.42
C ASP A 80 5.89 3.31 -10.51
N ASN A 81 6.05 4.58 -10.84
CA ASN A 81 6.76 5.54 -10.00
C ASN A 81 6.10 5.69 -8.62
N PHE A 82 4.78 5.72 -8.58
CA PHE A 82 4.03 5.75 -7.33
C PHE A 82 4.24 4.47 -6.51
N ALA A 83 4.25 3.30 -7.17
CA ALA A 83 4.53 2.03 -6.52
C ALA A 83 5.93 1.99 -5.89
N VAL A 84 6.94 2.57 -6.53
CA VAL A 84 8.29 2.69 -5.96
C VAL A 84 8.28 3.51 -4.67
N VAL A 85 7.58 4.64 -4.64
CA VAL A 85 7.44 5.45 -3.41
C VAL A 85 6.79 4.64 -2.28
N LEU A 86 5.72 3.88 -2.58
CA LEU A 86 5.08 3.00 -1.60
C LEU A 86 6.03 1.91 -1.09
N GLN A 87 6.85 1.30 -1.95
CA GLN A 87 7.84 0.30 -1.56
C GLN A 87 8.88 0.88 -0.58
N VAL A 88 9.33 2.12 -0.80
CA VAL A 88 10.25 2.80 0.12
C VAL A 88 9.59 3.03 1.48
N ILE A 89 8.32 3.41 1.51
CA ILE A 89 7.56 3.58 2.77
C ILE A 89 7.42 2.24 3.51
N VAL A 90 7.13 1.15 2.79
CA VAL A 90 7.06 -0.21 3.37
C VAL A 90 8.41 -0.58 3.98
N PHE A 91 9.51 -0.37 3.24
CA PHE A 91 10.85 -0.63 3.75
C PHE A 91 11.16 0.18 5.02
N TYR A 92 10.84 1.47 5.04
CA TYR A 92 11.03 2.32 6.22
C TYR A 92 10.21 1.84 7.42
N THR A 93 8.97 1.41 7.18
CA THR A 93 8.09 0.88 8.22
C THR A 93 8.65 -0.41 8.82
N LEU A 94 9.19 -1.30 7.99
CA LEU A 94 9.86 -2.53 8.44
C LEU A 94 11.09 -2.21 9.30
N LEU A 95 11.90 -1.23 8.87
CA LEU A 95 13.08 -0.79 9.59
C LEU A 95 12.72 -0.20 10.95
N VAL A 96 11.73 0.70 11.02
CA VAL A 96 11.23 1.28 12.26
C VAL A 96 10.66 0.19 13.18
N SER A 97 9.89 -0.75 12.64
CA SER A 97 9.34 -1.89 13.39
C SER A 97 10.45 -2.73 14.03
N PHE A 98 11.54 -2.99 13.32
CA PHE A 98 12.69 -3.71 13.85
C PHE A 98 13.31 -2.99 15.06
N PHE A 99 13.52 -1.67 14.99
CA PHE A 99 14.03 -0.88 16.11
C PHE A 99 13.07 -0.87 17.30
N ILE A 100 11.77 -0.79 17.06
CA ILE A 100 10.75 -0.86 18.11
C ILE A 100 10.83 -2.21 18.83
N VAL A 101 10.89 -3.32 18.11
CA VAL A 101 11.00 -4.66 18.70
C VAL A 101 12.29 -4.81 19.50
N PHE A 102 13.41 -4.31 18.96
CA PHE A 102 14.69 -4.32 19.65
C PHE A 102 14.65 -3.53 20.96
N TYR A 103 14.14 -2.29 20.92
CA TYR A 103 14.01 -1.43 22.10
C TYR A 103 13.11 -2.05 23.16
N ASN A 104 11.94 -2.57 22.75
CA ASN A 104 11.02 -3.24 23.67
C ASN A 104 11.62 -4.49 24.30
N SER A 105 12.39 -5.28 23.53
CA SER A 105 13.05 -6.47 24.07
C SER A 105 14.02 -6.10 25.18
N ILE A 106 14.85 -5.07 24.97
CA ILE A 106 15.79 -4.58 25.99
C ILE A 106 15.03 -4.12 27.24
N MET A 107 14.02 -3.26 27.07
CA MET A 107 13.24 -2.72 28.19
C MET A 107 12.54 -3.81 29.00
N ASN A 108 11.88 -4.76 28.33
CA ASN A 108 11.18 -5.88 28.97
C ASN A 108 12.11 -6.66 29.92
N ILE A 109 13.38 -6.83 29.55
CA ILE A 109 14.34 -7.52 30.40
C ILE A 109 14.75 -6.67 31.60
N TYR A 110 14.95 -5.36 31.43
CA TYR A 110 15.30 -4.48 32.55
C TYR A 110 14.22 -4.48 33.64
N ASP A 111 12.94 -4.45 33.24
CA ASP A 111 11.81 -4.35 34.18
C ASP A 111 11.55 -5.67 34.93
N ASN A 112 11.71 -6.82 34.27
CA ASN A 112 11.28 -8.11 34.82
C ASN A 112 12.33 -8.84 35.67
N ASN A 113 13.55 -8.30 35.80
CA ASN A 113 14.61 -8.91 36.61
C ASN A 113 14.22 -9.09 38.09
N HIS A 114 13.44 -8.15 38.64
CA HIS A 114 12.95 -8.23 40.02
C HIS A 114 11.94 -9.38 40.19
N GLU A 115 11.02 -9.54 39.23
CA GLU A 115 10.00 -10.57 39.24
C GLU A 115 10.61 -11.98 39.16
N TYR A 116 11.60 -12.17 38.28
CA TYR A 116 12.32 -13.45 38.18
C TYR A 116 13.13 -13.79 39.43
N GLY A 117 13.61 -12.77 40.15
CA GLY A 117 14.25 -12.91 41.46
C GLY A 117 13.29 -13.43 42.54
N ILE A 118 12.06 -12.92 42.58
CA ILE A 118 11.00 -13.37 43.50
C ILE A 118 10.54 -14.80 43.15
N LEU A 119 10.35 -15.11 41.87
CA LEU A 119 9.98 -16.47 41.45
C LEU A 119 11.05 -17.50 41.84
N ARG A 120 12.33 -17.13 41.75
CA ARG A 120 13.43 -17.98 42.23
C ARG A 120 13.42 -18.17 43.74
N SER A 121 13.09 -17.16 44.54
CA SER A 121 13.02 -17.31 46.01
C SER A 121 11.83 -18.19 46.44
N LEU A 122 10.76 -18.24 45.63
CA LEU A 122 9.63 -19.16 45.81
C LEU A 122 9.92 -20.61 45.34
N GLY A 123 11.15 -20.90 44.91
CA GLY A 123 11.56 -22.25 44.51
C GLY A 123 11.25 -22.64 43.08
N TYR A 124 10.88 -21.70 42.20
CA TYR A 124 10.70 -22.00 40.78
C TYR A 124 12.03 -22.39 40.12
N SER A 125 12.00 -23.49 39.36
CA SER A 125 13.17 -23.95 38.62
C SER A 125 13.50 -23.01 37.45
N LYS A 126 14.80 -22.88 37.11
CA LYS A 126 15.26 -22.07 35.96
C LYS A 126 14.53 -22.41 34.65
N ARG A 127 14.15 -23.68 34.46
CA ARG A 127 13.38 -24.14 33.29
C ARG A 127 11.96 -23.58 33.25
N LYS A 128 11.25 -23.52 34.39
CA LYS A 128 9.89 -22.96 34.44
C LYS A 128 9.88 -21.47 34.14
N ILE A 129 10.85 -20.72 34.67
CA ILE A 129 11.00 -19.29 34.40
C ILE A 129 11.29 -19.07 32.91
N PHE A 130 12.19 -19.87 32.31
CA PHE A 130 12.49 -19.77 30.89
C PHE A 130 11.27 -20.09 30.00
N GLN A 131 10.48 -21.12 30.34
CA GLN A 131 9.23 -21.44 29.62
C GLN A 131 8.22 -20.30 29.71
N PHE A 132 8.10 -19.66 30.87
CA PHE A 132 7.22 -18.51 31.06
C PHE A 132 7.63 -17.33 30.18
N ILE A 133 8.93 -17.00 30.15
CA ILE A 133 9.48 -15.94 29.30
C ILE A 133 9.25 -16.23 27.82
N LEU A 134 9.45 -17.48 27.39
CA LEU A 134 9.18 -17.87 26.01
C LEU A 134 7.71 -17.72 25.65
N PHE A 135 6.80 -18.13 26.53
CA PHE A 135 5.36 -18.02 26.30
C PHE A 135 4.91 -16.56 26.20
N GLN A 136 5.41 -15.69 27.07
CA GLN A 136 5.14 -14.26 27.02
C GLN A 136 5.61 -13.63 25.71
N ASN A 137 6.85 -13.93 25.29
CA ASN A 137 7.36 -13.45 24.00
C ASN A 137 6.50 -13.96 22.84
N LEU A 138 6.17 -15.26 22.82
CA LEU A 138 5.39 -15.86 21.74
C LEU A 138 4.00 -15.24 21.62
N LEU A 139 3.32 -14.96 22.74
CA LEU A 139 2.07 -14.20 22.75
C LEU A 139 2.24 -12.79 22.19
N GLN A 140 3.30 -12.09 22.60
CA GLN A 140 3.58 -10.72 22.17
C GLN A 140 3.94 -10.63 20.67
N GLY A 141 4.41 -11.72 20.06
CA GLY A 141 4.66 -11.81 18.61
C GLY A 141 3.46 -12.27 17.78
N VAL A 142 2.72 -13.26 18.25
CA VAL A 142 1.61 -13.88 17.49
C VAL A 142 0.35 -13.02 17.50
N LEU A 143 0.01 -12.41 18.65
CA LEU A 143 -1.21 -11.61 18.75
C LEU A 143 -1.25 -10.44 17.74
N PRO A 144 -0.19 -9.61 17.59
CA PRO A 144 -0.20 -8.51 16.63
C PRO A 144 -0.37 -8.98 15.18
N ILE A 145 0.23 -10.12 14.81
CA ILE A 145 0.13 -10.67 13.45
C ILE A 145 -1.30 -11.13 13.16
N LEU A 146 -1.94 -11.79 14.13
CA LEU A 146 -3.34 -12.19 14.02
C LEU A 146 -4.25 -10.95 13.85
N PHE A 147 -4.05 -9.92 14.68
CA PHE A 147 -4.82 -8.68 14.54
C PHE A 147 -4.57 -8.01 13.19
N ALA A 148 -3.31 -7.92 12.75
CA ALA A 148 -2.97 -7.34 11.45
C ALA A 148 -3.69 -8.06 10.31
N LEU A 149 -3.68 -9.40 10.27
CA LEU A 149 -4.37 -10.16 9.22
C LEU A 149 -5.89 -9.96 9.25
N ILE A 150 -6.49 -9.94 10.44
CA ILE A 150 -7.93 -9.75 10.63
C ILE A 150 -8.38 -8.37 10.16
N PHE A 151 -7.57 -7.33 10.37
CA PHE A 151 -7.92 -5.97 9.96
C PHE A 151 -7.53 -5.64 8.52
N THR A 152 -6.37 -6.11 8.05
CA THR A 152 -5.85 -5.79 6.71
C THR A 152 -6.69 -6.41 5.60
N TYR A 153 -7.03 -7.71 5.71
CA TYR A 153 -7.76 -8.40 4.64
C TYR A 153 -9.13 -7.76 4.29
N PRO A 154 -10.04 -7.51 5.24
CA PRO A 154 -11.33 -6.88 4.92
C PRO A 154 -11.17 -5.43 4.48
N LEU A 155 -10.19 -4.71 5.02
CA LEU A 155 -9.94 -3.33 4.61
C LEU A 155 -9.48 -3.26 3.15
N THR A 156 -8.56 -4.14 2.74
CA THR A 156 -8.13 -4.26 1.34
C THR A 156 -9.30 -4.64 0.43
N PHE A 157 -10.19 -5.53 0.87
CA PHE A 157 -11.36 -5.90 0.09
C PHE A 157 -12.34 -4.73 -0.11
N VAL A 158 -12.63 -3.96 0.95
CA VAL A 158 -13.52 -2.79 0.88
C VAL A 158 -12.93 -1.70 -0.01
N MET A 159 -11.63 -1.40 0.15
CA MET A 159 -10.92 -0.50 -0.76
C MET A 159 -10.97 -1.03 -2.20
N GLY A 160 -10.80 -2.34 -2.37
CA GLY A 160 -11.05 -3.12 -3.59
C GLY A 160 -12.27 -2.67 -4.37
N GLN A 161 -13.42 -2.69 -3.69
CA GLN A 161 -14.71 -2.37 -4.29
C GLN A 161 -14.83 -0.89 -4.66
N ILE A 162 -14.36 0.01 -3.78
CA ILE A 162 -14.45 1.47 -4.02
C ILE A 162 -13.64 1.86 -5.26
N TYR A 163 -12.41 1.39 -5.39
CA TYR A 163 -11.58 1.70 -6.56
C TYR A 163 -12.07 1.03 -7.85
N ALA A 164 -12.71 -0.14 -7.75
CA ALA A 164 -13.32 -0.80 -8.90
C ALA A 164 -14.54 0.00 -9.42
N GLU A 165 -15.33 0.61 -8.53
CA GLU A 165 -16.47 1.46 -8.91
C GLU A 165 -16.04 2.80 -9.51
N ASP A 166 -15.04 3.48 -8.92
CA ASP A 166 -14.66 4.84 -9.33
C ASP A 166 -13.60 4.91 -10.44
N PHE A 167 -12.71 3.91 -10.55
CA PHE A 167 -11.55 3.95 -11.45
C PHE A 167 -11.47 2.75 -12.40
N ALA A 168 -12.40 1.80 -12.31
CA ALA A 168 -12.39 0.53 -13.07
C ALA A 168 -11.03 -0.22 -13.00
N LEU A 169 -10.26 0.01 -11.95
CA LEU A 169 -9.00 -0.69 -11.71
C LEU A 169 -9.34 -2.06 -11.12
N GLU A 170 -8.98 -3.13 -11.82
CA GLU A 170 -9.04 -4.47 -11.25
C GLU A 170 -7.98 -4.61 -10.16
N ILE A 171 -8.42 -4.66 -8.90
CA ILE A 171 -7.51 -4.92 -7.78
C ILE A 171 -7.20 -6.41 -7.74
N ILE A 172 -6.07 -6.77 -8.35
CA ILE A 172 -5.51 -8.12 -8.25
C ILE A 172 -4.83 -8.24 -6.89
N ILE A 173 -5.48 -8.91 -5.95
CA ILE A 173 -4.85 -9.28 -4.68
C ILE A 173 -3.83 -10.39 -4.97
N GLY A 174 -2.60 -9.99 -5.28
CA GLY A 174 -1.51 -10.93 -5.48
C GLY A 174 -1.18 -11.66 -4.17
N ILE A 175 -1.30 -12.99 -4.18
CA ILE A 175 -0.76 -13.87 -3.12
C ILE A 175 0.68 -13.50 -2.73
N PRO A 176 1.58 -13.12 -3.66
CA PRO A 176 2.94 -12.69 -3.31
C PRO A 176 2.99 -11.49 -2.36
N ALA A 177 2.10 -10.50 -2.54
CA ALA A 177 2.08 -9.30 -1.70
C ALA A 177 1.67 -9.62 -0.25
N ILE A 178 0.66 -10.48 -0.08
CA ILE A 178 0.21 -10.95 1.25
C ILE A 178 1.33 -11.72 1.95
N LEU A 179 2.01 -12.62 1.22
CA LEU A 179 3.13 -13.38 1.76
C LEU A 179 4.27 -12.46 2.19
N MET A 180 4.60 -11.43 1.40
CA MET A 180 5.66 -10.50 1.72
C MET A 180 5.34 -9.66 2.97
N ILE A 181 4.11 -9.17 3.10
CA ILE A 181 3.64 -8.40 4.27
C ILE A 181 3.55 -9.27 5.53
N THR A 182 3.34 -10.58 5.41
CA THR A 182 3.21 -11.47 6.57
C THR A 182 4.54 -12.07 6.99
N ILE A 183 5.32 -12.59 6.03
CA ILE A 183 6.56 -13.33 6.28
C ILE A 183 7.68 -12.38 6.68
N ALA A 184 7.82 -11.23 6.01
CA ALA A 184 8.95 -10.33 6.29
C ALA A 184 8.90 -9.76 7.72
N PRO A 185 7.78 -9.24 8.24
CA PRO A 185 7.69 -8.83 9.65
C PRO A 185 7.85 -9.97 10.63
N LEU A 186 7.35 -11.18 10.32
CA LEU A 186 7.55 -12.35 11.17
C LEU A 186 9.03 -12.71 11.31
N ILE A 187 9.78 -12.69 10.21
CA ILE A 187 11.23 -12.92 10.23
C ILE A 187 11.94 -11.83 11.03
N LEU A 188 11.60 -10.56 10.81
CA LEU A 188 12.20 -9.44 11.55
C LEU A 188 11.91 -9.52 13.05
N TYR A 189 10.67 -9.88 13.42
CA TYR A 189 10.29 -10.10 14.81
C TYR A 189 11.12 -11.23 15.45
N LEU A 190 11.24 -12.38 14.77
CA LEU A 190 12.04 -13.50 15.26
C LEU A 190 13.51 -13.12 15.42
N LEU A 191 14.09 -12.40 14.45
CA LEU A 191 15.47 -11.92 14.52
C LEU A 191 15.65 -10.93 15.68
N GLY A 192 14.77 -9.93 15.81
CA GLY A 192 14.81 -8.95 16.90
C GLY A 192 14.71 -9.62 18.27
N SER A 193 13.78 -10.57 18.44
CA SER A 193 13.61 -11.34 19.67
C SER A 193 14.85 -12.17 20.02
N ILE A 194 15.44 -12.88 19.04
CA ILE A 194 16.66 -13.69 19.26
C ILE A 194 17.84 -12.79 19.64
N ILE A 195 18.01 -11.64 18.99
CA ILE A 195 19.09 -10.69 19.29
C ILE A 195 18.91 -10.12 20.71
N GLY A 196 17.69 -9.74 21.08
CA GLY A 196 17.35 -9.31 22.43
C GLY A 196 17.71 -10.38 23.47
N LEU A 197 17.25 -11.62 23.26
CA LEU A 197 17.54 -12.77 24.14
C LEU A 197 19.03 -13.08 24.25
N ARG A 198 19.79 -13.01 23.15
CA ARG A 198 21.24 -13.28 23.14
C ARG A 198 22.05 -12.20 23.86
N THR A 199 21.66 -10.94 23.71
CA THR A 199 22.31 -9.81 24.40
C THR A 199 22.23 -10.01 25.90
N VAL A 200 21.10 -10.52 26.38
CA VAL A 200 20.86 -10.82 27.79
C VAL A 200 21.62 -12.03 28.29
N TYR A 201 21.73 -13.10 27.49
CA TYR A 201 22.52 -14.27 27.88
C TYR A 201 24.01 -13.97 28.09
N LYS A 202 24.52 -12.90 27.45
CA LYS A 202 25.91 -12.45 27.62
C LYS A 202 26.11 -11.50 28.81
N GLN A 203 25.05 -10.90 29.34
CA GLN A 203 25.16 -10.10 30.56
C GLN A 203 25.11 -11.03 31.77
N ASN A 204 26.29 -11.36 32.31
CA ASN A 204 26.42 -12.13 33.52
C ASN A 204 25.64 -11.44 34.66
N LEU A 205 24.72 -12.18 35.29
CA LEU A 205 23.99 -11.80 36.51
C LEU A 205 24.88 -11.29 37.66
N TYR A 206 26.21 -11.42 37.55
CA TYR A 206 27.18 -11.05 38.58
C TYR A 206 27.41 -9.54 38.70
N GLU A 207 27.35 -8.75 37.61
CA GLU A 207 27.60 -7.30 37.68
C GLU A 207 26.44 -6.52 38.34
N GLN A 208 25.20 -6.99 38.19
CA GLN A 208 24.02 -6.28 38.70
C GLN A 208 23.84 -6.40 40.21
N VAL A 209 24.54 -7.33 40.88
CA VAL A 209 24.60 -7.39 42.34
C VAL A 209 25.64 -6.42 42.89
N GLN A 210 26.71 -6.11 42.15
CA GLN A 210 27.76 -5.20 42.61
C GLN A 210 27.39 -3.72 42.48
N THR A 211 26.57 -3.32 41.51
CA THR A 211 26.14 -1.92 41.36
C THR A 211 25.20 -1.45 42.47
N ARG A 212 24.60 -2.37 43.25
CA ARG A 212 23.70 -2.03 44.38
C ARG A 212 24.41 -1.86 45.73
N PHE A 213 25.69 -2.23 45.86
CA PHE A 213 26.46 -2.05 47.10
C PHE A 213 27.41 -0.83 47.07
N VAL A 214 27.44 -0.08 45.96
CA VAL A 214 28.29 1.12 45.80
C VAL A 214 27.44 2.39 45.59
N GLY A 215 26.17 2.37 46.02
CA GLY A 215 25.30 3.54 46.08
C GLY A 215 24.95 3.89 47.51
#